data_AF-A0A165Y413-F1
#
_entry.id   AF-A0A165Y413-F1
#
_cell.length_a   1.000
_cell.length_b   1.000
_cell.length_c   1.000
_cell.angle_alpha   90.00
_cell.angle_beta   90.00
_cell.angle_gamma   90.00
#
_symmetry.space_group_name_H-M   'P 1'
#
loop_
_entity.id
_entity.type
_entity.pdbx_description
1 polymer ?
#
loop_
_entity_poly.entity_id
_entity_poly.type
_entity_poly.pdbx_seq_one_letter_code
_entity_poly.pdbx_strand_id
1 'polypeptide(L)'
;MSRSQTSRTLPESDYSRLFAYSKALVKLNGGVEAASMVTRVALCQLSRYGNQQSHDAMPVDVIADLEHEAADPVLTRILARMSGHTLVKLPRVSLPL
;
A
#
# COMPACT_ATOMS: atom_id res chain seq x y z
N MET A 1 8.72 15.97 25.62
CA MET A 1 7.26 15.94 25.45
C MET A 1 6.89 14.57 24.88
N SER A 2 6.12 13.80 25.65
CA SER A 2 5.81 12.39 25.39
C SER A 2 4.92 12.25 24.15
N ARG A 3 5.38 11.54 23.11
CA ARG A 3 4.50 11.16 22.00
C ARG A 3 3.52 10.13 22.54
N SER A 4 2.27 10.55 22.66
CA SER A 4 1.08 9.71 22.85
C SER A 4 1.30 8.36 22.17
N GLN A 5 1.34 7.30 22.98
CA GLN A 5 1.32 5.93 22.52
C GLN A 5 -0.02 5.75 21.80
N THR A 6 -0.05 5.95 20.48
CA THR A 6 -1.24 5.76 19.67
C THR A 6 -1.65 4.31 19.90
N SER A 7 -2.84 4.06 20.46
CA SER A 7 -3.32 2.71 20.75
C SER A 7 -3.57 1.98 19.44
N ARG A 8 -2.50 1.39 18.90
CA ARG A 8 -2.52 0.61 17.67
C ARG A 8 -3.11 -0.75 18.00
N THR A 9 -4.12 -1.16 17.25
CA THR A 9 -4.88 -2.40 17.54
C THR A 9 -4.20 -3.66 17.01
N LEU A 10 -3.37 -3.55 15.98
CA LEU A 10 -2.66 -4.69 15.39
C LEU A 10 -1.29 -4.90 16.04
N PRO A 11 -0.71 -6.12 15.95
CA PRO A 11 0.66 -6.38 16.32
C PRO A 11 1.66 -5.49 15.55
N GLU A 12 2.79 -5.15 16.17
CA GLU A 12 3.86 -4.38 15.53
C GLU A 12 4.42 -5.05 14.27
N SER A 13 4.45 -6.40 14.26
CA SER A 13 4.88 -7.19 13.11
C SER A 13 3.99 -6.97 11.88
N ASP A 14 2.69 -6.76 12.07
CA ASP A 14 1.75 -6.50 10.98
C ASP A 14 1.92 -5.11 10.40
N TYR A 15 2.13 -4.10 11.24
CA TYR A 15 2.50 -2.77 10.73
C TYR A 15 3.84 -2.81 10.00
N SER A 16 4.82 -3.53 10.54
CA SER A 16 6.12 -3.71 9.88
C SER A 16 5.97 -4.30 8.47
N ARG A 17 5.08 -5.30 8.31
CA ARG A 17 4.71 -5.86 7.00
C ARG A 17 4.06 -4.82 6.10
N LEU A 18 3.06 -4.08 6.59
CA LEU A 18 2.38 -3.03 5.80
C LEU A 18 3.37 -1.98 5.27
N PHE A 19 4.31 -1.52 6.09
CA PHE A 19 5.36 -0.60 5.65
C PHE A 19 6.28 -1.24 4.61
N ALA A 20 6.72 -2.48 4.83
CA ALA A 20 7.57 -3.19 3.87
C ALA A 20 6.90 -3.34 2.50
N TYR A 21 5.62 -3.71 2.45
CA TYR A 21 4.87 -3.87 1.21
C TYR A 21 4.49 -2.53 0.57
N SER A 22 4.29 -1.45 1.35
CA SER A 22 4.15 -0.10 0.80
C SER A 22 5.40 0.31 0.02
N LYS A 23 6.60 0.03 0.57
CA LYS A 23 7.87 0.27 -0.12
C LYS A 23 8.03 -0.60 -1.36
N ALA A 24 7.61 -1.86 -1.29
CA ALA A 24 7.65 -2.78 -2.43
C ALA A 24 6.72 -2.33 -3.56
N LEU A 25 5.54 -1.82 -3.23
CA LEU A 25 4.57 -1.32 -4.21
C LEU A 25 5.10 -0.10 -4.98
N VAL A 26 5.75 0.85 -4.29
CA VAL A 26 6.44 1.97 -4.96
C VAL A 26 7.54 1.47 -5.89
N LYS A 27 8.32 0.46 -5.47
CA LYS A 27 9.37 -0.12 -6.33
C LYS A 27 8.79 -0.85 -7.55
N LEU A 28 7.67 -1.56 -7.39
CA LEU A 28 7.00 -2.27 -8.47
C LEU A 28 6.54 -1.32 -9.58
N ASN A 29 6.14 -0.10 -9.18
CA ASN A 29 5.77 0.98 -10.09
C ASN A 29 6.96 1.78 -10.63
N GLY A 30 8.18 1.25 -10.59
CA GLY A 30 9.37 1.93 -11.13
C GLY A 30 10.02 2.96 -10.21
N GLY A 31 9.64 3.00 -8.92
CA GLY A 31 10.20 3.91 -7.94
C GLY A 31 9.40 5.20 -7.77
N VAL A 32 9.92 6.13 -6.96
CA VAL A 32 9.19 7.32 -6.54
C VAL A 32 8.85 8.28 -7.69
N GLU A 33 9.67 8.33 -8.73
CA GLU A 33 9.44 9.18 -9.90
C GLU A 33 8.21 8.72 -10.69
N ALA A 34 8.22 7.49 -11.17
CA ALA A 34 7.10 6.90 -11.88
C ALA A 34 5.82 6.83 -11.01
N ALA A 35 5.94 6.46 -9.73
CA ALA A 35 4.82 6.47 -8.79
C ALA A 35 4.19 7.88 -8.61
N SER A 36 4.97 8.96 -8.72
CA SER A 36 4.44 10.33 -8.63
C SER A 36 3.66 10.77 -9.87
N MET A 37 3.87 10.09 -11.01
CA MET A 37 3.16 10.40 -12.26
C MET A 37 1.75 9.82 -12.31
N VAL A 38 1.52 8.72 -11.56
CA VAL A 38 0.25 7.97 -11.56
C VAL A 38 -0.56 8.17 -10.29
N THR A 39 -0.02 8.90 -9.32
CA THR A 39 -0.71 9.23 -8.06
C THR A 39 -0.70 10.74 -7.81
N ARG A 40 -1.53 11.22 -6.89
CA ARG A 40 -1.55 12.63 -6.48
C ARG A 40 -0.40 13.07 -5.57
N VAL A 41 0.60 12.22 -5.31
CA VAL A 41 1.58 12.42 -4.23
C VAL A 41 2.96 12.80 -4.77
N ALA A 42 3.59 13.79 -4.15
CA ALA A 42 4.93 14.23 -4.51
C ALA A 42 6.03 13.21 -4.12
N LEU A 43 7.14 13.23 -4.87
CA LEU A 43 8.35 12.40 -4.68
C LEU A 43 8.80 12.27 -3.22
N CYS A 44 8.92 13.41 -2.53
CA CYS A 44 9.41 13.46 -1.14
C CYS A 44 8.49 12.65 -0.21
N GLN A 45 7.17 12.80 -0.36
CA GLN A 45 6.21 12.06 0.45
C GLN A 45 6.16 10.57 0.07
N LEU A 46 6.24 10.22 -1.21
CA LEU A 46 6.34 8.83 -1.66
C LEU A 46 7.56 8.10 -1.05
N SER A 47 8.70 8.79 -0.94
CA SER A 47 9.91 8.21 -0.33
C SER A 47 9.78 7.91 1.16
N ARG A 48 8.83 8.56 1.85
CA ARG A 48 8.53 8.30 3.26
C ARG A 48 7.63 7.08 3.44
N TYR A 49 6.81 6.75 2.44
CA TYR A 49 5.98 5.55 2.51
C TYR A 49 6.84 4.28 2.59
N GLY A 50 6.56 3.47 3.61
CA GLY A 50 7.35 2.30 3.92
C GLY A 50 8.58 2.56 4.80
N ASN A 51 8.87 3.81 5.17
CA ASN A 51 9.80 4.11 6.24
C ASN A 51 9.07 4.01 7.60
N GLN A 52 9.41 2.97 8.37
CA GLN A 52 8.85 2.71 9.70
C GLN A 52 9.07 3.86 10.69
N GLN A 53 10.13 4.66 10.52
CA GLN A 53 10.42 5.81 11.39
C GLN A 53 9.58 7.05 11.02
N SER A 54 9.06 7.13 9.79
CA SER A 54 8.42 8.34 9.29
C SER A 54 6.99 8.54 9.80
N HIS A 55 6.39 7.51 10.41
CA HIS A 55 4.97 7.43 10.78
C HIS A 55 3.96 7.66 9.64
N ASP A 56 4.41 7.89 8.40
CA ASP A 56 3.53 8.10 7.24
C ASP A 56 3.05 6.77 6.67
N ALA A 57 1.78 6.45 6.90
CA ALA A 57 1.12 5.36 6.18
C ALA A 57 0.70 5.83 4.78
N MET A 58 0.85 4.94 3.79
CA MET A 58 0.36 5.20 2.44
C MET A 58 -1.18 5.29 2.45
N PRO A 59 -1.77 6.38 1.95
CA PRO A 59 -3.22 6.53 1.83
C PRO A 59 -3.85 5.45 0.93
N VAL A 60 -5.11 5.08 1.22
CA VAL A 60 -5.80 3.99 0.50
C VAL A 60 -6.03 4.27 -0.99
N ASP A 61 -6.27 5.53 -1.35
CA ASP A 61 -6.38 5.98 -2.74
C ASP A 61 -5.06 5.80 -3.50
N VAL A 62 -3.95 6.15 -2.87
CA VAL A 62 -2.59 5.98 -3.44
C VAL A 62 -2.25 4.49 -3.61
N ILE A 63 -2.67 3.65 -2.67
CA ILE A 63 -2.53 2.19 -2.80
C ILE A 63 -3.31 1.71 -4.03
N ALA A 64 -4.56 2.15 -4.20
CA ALA A 64 -5.40 1.75 -5.32
C ALA A 64 -4.80 2.16 -6.67
N ASP A 65 -4.31 3.40 -6.80
CA ASP A 65 -3.67 3.89 -8.02
C ASP A 65 -2.44 3.04 -8.38
N LEU A 66 -1.56 2.79 -7.40
CA LEU A 66 -0.33 2.03 -7.62
C LEU A 66 -0.56 0.53 -7.86
N GLU A 67 -1.57 -0.07 -7.23
CA GLU A 67 -1.95 -1.47 -7.50
C GLU A 67 -2.60 -1.61 -8.88
N HIS A 68 -3.36 -0.60 -9.30
CA HIS A 68 -3.96 -0.55 -10.63
C HIS A 68 -2.88 -0.47 -11.71
N GLU A 69 -1.96 0.49 -11.59
CA GLU A 69 -0.85 0.67 -12.53
C GLU A 69 0.06 -0.57 -12.59
N ALA A 70 0.35 -1.17 -11.44
CA ALA A 70 1.14 -2.40 -11.39
C ALA A 70 0.39 -3.66 -11.87
N ALA A 71 -0.93 -3.57 -12.08
CA ALA A 71 -1.83 -4.70 -12.31
C ALA A 71 -1.69 -5.84 -11.28
N ASP A 72 -1.29 -5.50 -10.04
CA ASP A 72 -1.05 -6.44 -8.94
C ASP A 72 -1.56 -5.86 -7.60
N PRO A 73 -2.58 -6.49 -6.97
CA PRO A 73 -3.15 -6.04 -5.70
C PRO A 73 -2.27 -6.45 -4.48
N VAL A 74 -1.05 -5.91 -4.40
CA VAL A 74 -0.03 -6.29 -3.41
C VAL A 74 -0.49 -6.09 -1.96
N LEU A 75 -0.79 -4.85 -1.55
CA LEU A 75 -1.23 -4.52 -0.20
C LEU A 75 -2.64 -5.03 0.08
N THR A 76 -3.54 -4.99 -0.89
CA THR A 76 -4.89 -5.57 -0.78
C THR A 76 -4.82 -7.06 -0.42
N ARG A 77 -3.93 -7.82 -1.06
CA ARG A 77 -3.71 -9.24 -0.74
C ARG A 77 -3.15 -9.45 0.66
N ILE A 78 -2.29 -8.56 1.14
CA ILE A 78 -1.75 -8.61 2.51
C ILE A 78 -2.84 -8.32 3.53
N LEU A 79 -3.68 -7.29 3.32
CA LEU A 79 -4.81 -6.98 4.18
C LEU A 79 -5.82 -8.13 4.23
N ALA A 80 -6.13 -8.74 3.09
CA ALA A 80 -6.96 -9.94 3.04
C ALA A 80 -6.37 -11.06 3.93
N ARG A 81 -5.08 -11.38 3.77
CA ARG A 81 -4.39 -12.41 4.57
C ARG A 81 -4.39 -12.10 6.07
N MET A 82 -4.14 -10.84 6.45
CA MET A 82 -4.17 -10.40 7.85
C MET A 82 -5.55 -10.58 8.48
N SER A 83 -6.62 -10.48 7.68
CA SER A 83 -7.99 -10.71 8.12
C SER A 83 -8.45 -12.17 8.05
N GLY A 84 -7.57 -13.12 7.71
CA GLY A 84 -7.92 -14.54 7.55
C GLY A 84 -8.62 -14.88 6.22
N HIS A 85 -8.54 -14.00 5.23
CA HIS A 85 -9.13 -14.18 3.91
C HIS A 85 -8.08 -14.41 2.83
N THR A 86 -8.50 -14.99 1.71
CA THR A 86 -7.70 -15.05 0.48
C THR A 86 -8.29 -14.12 -0.57
N LEU A 87 -7.43 -13.46 -1.34
CA LEU A 87 -7.85 -12.61 -2.45
C LEU A 87 -8.03 -13.47 -3.71
N VAL A 88 -9.24 -13.44 -4.27
CA VAL A 88 -9.58 -14.16 -5.51
C VAL A 88 -9.89 -13.14 -6.60
N LYS A 89 -9.31 -13.33 -7.78
CA LYS A 89 -9.59 -12.48 -8.94
C LYS A 89 -11.03 -12.70 -9.41
N LEU A 90 -11.75 -11.62 -9.67
CA LEU A 90 -13.10 -11.72 -10.23
C LEU A 90 -13.06 -12.41 -11.60
N PRO A 91 -14.11 -13.18 -11.94
CA PRO A 91 -14.27 -13.69 -13.30
C PRO A 91 -14.25 -12.54 -14.31
N ARG A 92 -13.63 -12.75 -15.48
CA ARG A 92 -13.80 -11.82 -16.60
C ARG A 92 -15.22 -11.99 -17.12
N VAL A 93 -16.14 -11.15 -16.66
CA VAL A 93 -17.47 -11.08 -17.27
C VAL A 93 -17.33 -10.21 -18.51
N SER A 94 -17.24 -10.83 -19.69
CA SER A 94 -17.47 -10.11 -20.95
C SER A 94 -18.97 -9.85 -21.04
N LEU A 95 -19.39 -8.61 -20.77
CA LEU A 95 -20.73 -8.17 -21.14
C LEU A 95 -20.86 -8.29 -22.68
N PRO A 96 -21.87 -8.98 -23.22
CA PRO A 96 -22.16 -8.88 -24.65
C PRO A 96 -22.53 -7.42 -24.96
N LEU A 97 -21.93 -6.90 -26.04
CA LEU A 97 -22.27 -5.60 -26.63
C LEU A 97 -23.75 -5.51 -26.99
#